data_AF-A0A522C1X4-F1
#
_entry.id   AF-A0A522C1X4-F1
#
_cell.length_a   1.000
_cell.length_b   1.000
_cell.length_c   1.000
_cell.angle_alpha   90.00
_cell.angle_beta   90.00
_cell.angle_gamma   90.00
#
_symmetry.space_group_name_H-M   'P 1'
#
loop_
_entity.id
_entity.type
_entity.pdbx_description
1 polymer ?
#
loop_
_entity_poly.entity_id
_entity_poly.type
_entity_poly.pdbx_seq_one_letter_code
_entity_poly.pdbx_strand_id
1 'polypeptide(L)'
;GLASSPPIFDPTGYDSTGTRRNTCSVQFTLSLPAAVELAVQDTASGQVVARVQYTGLGAGVRTIAWDGKVDGGRYAAPGTYRLGLTAIHANGLRSMTSYVLQRIYY
;
A
#
# COMPACT_ATOMS: atom_id res chain seq x y z
N GLY A 1 11.89 -8.49 1.34
CA GLY A 1 11.42 -7.52 2.35
C GLY A 1 10.32 -6.67 1.75
N LEU A 2 9.52 -5.99 2.57
CA LEU A 2 8.52 -5.03 2.11
C LEU A 2 9.15 -3.64 1.97
N ALA A 3 8.93 -2.97 0.85
CA ALA A 3 9.44 -1.62 0.60
C ALA A 3 8.37 -0.75 -0.07
N SER A 4 8.34 0.54 0.24
CA SER A 4 7.47 1.51 -0.44
C SER A 4 8.29 2.62 -1.11
N SER A 5 7.77 3.16 -2.20
CA SER A 5 8.36 4.27 -2.94
C SER A 5 7.27 5.14 -3.56
N PRO A 6 7.40 6.48 -3.55
CA PRO A 6 8.49 7.26 -2.94
C PRO A 6 8.44 7.26 -1.40
N PRO A 7 9.54 7.61 -0.70
CA PRO A 7 9.57 7.68 0.77
C PRO A 7 8.64 8.77 1.33
N ILE A 8 8.42 9.84 0.56
CA ILE A 8 7.40 10.87 0.79
C ILE A 8 6.48 10.86 -0.41
N PHE A 9 5.19 10.68 -0.17
CA PHE A 9 4.18 10.53 -1.20
C PHE A 9 3.18 11.69 -1.16
N ASP A 10 3.05 12.38 -2.28
CA ASP A 10 2.00 13.37 -2.53
C ASP A 10 0.95 12.73 -3.46
N PRO A 11 -0.23 12.35 -2.94
CA PRO A 11 -1.28 11.74 -3.75
C PRO A 11 -2.02 12.74 -4.66
N THR A 12 -1.82 14.04 -4.44
CA THR A 12 -2.37 15.15 -5.25
C THR A 12 -1.37 15.69 -6.28
N GLY A 13 -0.11 15.28 -6.16
CA GLY A 13 1.03 15.82 -6.88
C GLY A 13 1.06 15.51 -8.37
N TYR A 14 1.63 16.45 -9.11
CA TYR A 14 1.96 16.35 -10.53
C TYR A 14 3.47 16.38 -10.67
N ASP A 15 4.02 15.65 -11.63
CA ASP A 15 5.43 15.81 -11.99
C ASP A 15 5.66 17.04 -12.89
N SER A 16 6.92 17.31 -13.22
CA SER A 16 7.33 18.45 -14.04
C SER A 16 6.75 18.45 -15.46
N THR A 17 6.17 17.34 -15.91
CA THR A 17 5.50 17.21 -17.21
C THR A 17 3.98 17.40 -17.10
N GLY A 18 3.46 17.64 -15.89
CA GLY A 18 2.02 17.70 -15.63
C GLY A 18 1.38 16.31 -15.54
N THR A 19 2.17 15.24 -15.44
CA THR A 19 1.66 13.88 -15.27
C THR A 19 1.41 13.63 -13.78
N ARG A 20 0.23 13.09 -13.43
CA ARG A 20 -0.08 12.75 -12.04
C ARG A 20 0.88 11.66 -11.54
N ARG A 21 1.59 11.94 -10.45
CA ARG A 21 2.37 10.94 -9.69
C ARG A 21 1.63 10.56 -8.42
N ASN A 22 0.42 10.06 -8.61
CA ASN A 22 -0.56 9.85 -7.55
C ASN A 22 -0.55 8.41 -7.00
N THR A 23 0.57 7.67 -7.10
CA THR A 23 0.65 6.34 -6.51
C THR A 23 1.93 6.10 -5.71
N CYS A 24 1.76 5.47 -4.54
CA CYS A 24 2.78 4.83 -3.76
C CYS A 24 2.92 3.37 -4.24
N SER A 25 4.10 3.02 -4.75
CA SER A 25 4.44 1.65 -5.11
C SER A 25 4.91 0.88 -3.89
N VAL A 26 4.33 -0.30 -3.65
CA VAL A 26 4.69 -1.20 -2.55
C VAL A 26 5.23 -2.49 -3.16
N GLN A 27 6.53 -2.74 -2.98
CA GLN A 27 7.22 -3.94 -3.49
C GLN A 27 7.39 -4.99 -2.39
N PHE A 28 7.16 -6.25 -2.76
CA PHE A 28 7.30 -7.42 -1.89
C PHE A 28 7.60 -8.68 -2.70
N THR A 29 7.86 -9.78 -2.00
CA THR A 29 8.08 -11.10 -2.62
C THR A 29 7.00 -12.06 -2.15
N LEU A 30 6.37 -12.76 -3.08
CA LEU A 30 5.46 -13.87 -2.80
C LEU A 30 6.16 -15.20 -3.07
N SER A 31 6.13 -16.13 -2.11
CA SER A 31 6.67 -17.48 -2.32
C SER A 31 5.77 -18.35 -3.19
N LEU A 32 4.45 -18.07 -3.20
CA LEU A 32 3.43 -18.79 -3.96
C LEU A 32 2.41 -17.78 -4.50
N PRO A 33 1.64 -18.13 -5.56
CA PRO A 33 0.52 -17.31 -5.99
C PRO A 33 -0.47 -17.04 -4.84
N ALA A 34 -0.92 -15.80 -4.73
CA ALA A 34 -1.79 -15.36 -3.63
C ALA A 34 -2.60 -14.12 -4.02
N ALA A 35 -3.68 -13.87 -3.28
CA ALA A 35 -4.23 -12.53 -3.12
C ALA A 35 -3.44 -11.79 -2.04
N VAL A 36 -3.50 -10.47 -2.05
CA VAL A 36 -2.83 -9.61 -1.08
C VAL A 36 -3.81 -8.58 -0.56
N GLU A 37 -3.90 -8.48 0.76
CA GLU A 37 -4.60 -7.41 1.47
C GLU A 37 -3.57 -6.37 1.91
N LEU A 38 -3.81 -5.11 1.52
CA LEU A 38 -3.10 -3.95 2.01
C LEU A 38 -4.00 -3.20 3.00
N ALA A 39 -3.62 -3.20 4.28
CA ALA A 39 -4.23 -2.38 5.31
C ALA A 39 -3.42 -1.10 5.50
N VAL A 40 -4.07 0.06 5.41
CA VAL A 40 -3.46 1.37 5.66
C VAL A 40 -3.89 1.83 7.04
N GLN A 41 -2.94 1.94 7.96
CA GLN A 41 -3.18 2.38 9.32
C GLN A 41 -2.57 3.78 9.54
N ASP A 42 -3.36 4.72 10.05
CA ASP A 42 -2.85 5.99 10.54
C ASP A 42 -2.08 5.76 11.85
N THR A 43 -0.82 6.20 11.90
CA THR A 43 0.04 6.02 13.08
C THR A 43 -0.33 6.94 14.25
N ALA A 44 -1.00 8.06 13.99
CA ALA A 44 -1.41 9.00 15.03
C ALA A 44 -2.65 8.52 15.79
N SER A 45 -3.67 8.06 15.06
CA SER A 45 -4.92 7.55 15.64
C SER A 45 -4.90 6.04 15.92
N GLY A 46 -4.00 5.30 15.28
CA GLY A 46 -3.98 3.83 15.30
C GLY A 46 -5.10 3.19 14.47
N GLN A 47 -5.94 3.97 13.77
CA GLN A 47 -7.07 3.44 13.01
C GLN A 47 -6.63 2.90 11.64
N VAL A 48 -7.24 1.80 11.21
CA VAL A 48 -7.16 1.35 9.82
C VAL A 48 -8.10 2.23 9.00
N VAL A 49 -7.52 3.04 8.13
CA VAL A 49 -8.22 4.04 7.32
C VAL A 49 -8.49 3.55 5.90
N ALA A 50 -7.83 2.48 5.45
CA ALA A 50 -8.11 1.86 4.15
C ALA A 50 -7.83 0.37 4.16
N ARG A 51 -8.59 -0.40 3.39
CA ARG A 51 -8.23 -1.78 3.00
C ARG A 51 -8.36 -1.96 1.50
N VAL A 52 -7.30 -2.44 0.86
CA VAL A 52 -7.25 -2.69 -0.58
C VAL A 52 -6.89 -4.14 -0.85
N GLN A 53 -7.63 -4.80 -1.73
CA GLN A 53 -7.38 -6.19 -2.13
C GLN A 53 -6.78 -6.24 -3.53
N TYR A 54 -5.72 -7.04 -3.69
CA TYR A 54 -5.06 -7.31 -4.96
C TYR A 54 -5.10 -8.82 -5.20
N THR A 55 -5.84 -9.26 -6.21
CA THR A 55 -6.03 -10.69 -6.50
C THR A 55 -5.18 -11.16 -7.68
N GLY A 56 -4.92 -12.46 -7.75
CA GLY A 56 -4.27 -13.08 -8.93
C GLY A 56 -2.79 -12.76 -9.06
N LEU A 57 -2.10 -12.42 -7.96
CA LEU A 57 -0.67 -12.17 -7.99
C LEU A 57 0.08 -13.51 -8.03
N GLY A 58 0.97 -13.67 -9.02
CA GLY A 58 1.85 -14.85 -9.10
C GLY A 58 2.97 -14.81 -8.06
N ALA A 59 3.70 -15.91 -7.89
CA ALA A 59 4.91 -15.97 -7.07
C ALA A 59 6.04 -15.07 -7.63
N GLY A 60 7.05 -14.76 -6.82
CA GLY A 60 8.19 -13.91 -7.15
C GLY A 60 8.03 -12.47 -6.67
N VAL A 61 8.86 -11.57 -7.22
CA VAL A 61 8.80 -10.13 -6.89
C VAL A 61 7.54 -9.51 -7.50
N ARG A 62 6.80 -8.78 -6.67
CA ARG A 62 5.56 -8.09 -7.02
C ARG A 62 5.57 -6.67 -6.53
N THR A 63 4.87 -5.82 -7.26
CA THR A 63 4.64 -4.43 -6.90
C THR A 63 3.15 -4.16 -7.03
N ILE A 64 2.55 -3.59 -5.99
CA ILE A 64 1.19 -3.04 -6.01
C ILE A 64 1.27 -1.53 -5.90
N ALA A 65 0.23 -0.85 -6.37
CA ALA A 65 0.12 0.61 -6.30
C ALA A 65 -1.04 1.00 -5.39
N TRP A 66 -0.78 1.86 -4.42
CA TRP A 66 -1.79 2.53 -3.60
C TRP A 66 -1.88 4.00 -4.00
N ASP A 67 -3.09 4.49 -4.25
CA ASP A 67 -3.33 5.85 -4.76
C ASP A 67 -3.45 6.91 -3.66
N GLY A 68 -3.17 6.56 -2.41
CA GLY A 68 -3.23 7.46 -1.26
C GLY A 68 -4.63 7.73 -0.76
N LYS A 69 -5.64 6.99 -1.23
CA LYS A 69 -7.01 7.14 -0.75
C LYS A 69 -7.29 6.29 0.47
N VAL A 70 -8.13 6.83 1.33
CA VAL A 70 -8.76 6.15 2.47
C VAL A 70 -10.16 5.67 2.09
N ASP A 71 -10.75 4.86 2.96
CA ASP A 71 -12.13 4.42 2.83
C ASP A 71 -13.06 5.64 2.66
N GLY A 72 -13.94 5.58 1.65
CA GLY A 72 -14.74 6.72 1.19
C GLY A 72 -14.12 7.53 0.06
N GLY A 73 -12.96 7.12 -0.46
CA GLY A 73 -12.40 7.65 -1.72
C GLY A 73 -11.73 9.02 -1.63
N ARG A 74 -11.64 9.60 -0.42
CA ARG A 74 -10.89 10.82 -0.15
C ARG A 74 -9.40 10.52 -0.01
N TYR A 75 -8.54 11.50 -0.29
CA TYR A 75 -7.12 11.38 0.00
C TYR A 75 -6.87 11.30 1.50
N ALA A 76 -5.88 10.50 1.87
CA ALA A 76 -5.33 10.48 3.21
C ALA A 76 -4.75 11.86 3.56
N ALA A 77 -4.99 12.32 4.78
CA ALA A 77 -4.44 13.58 5.27
C ALA A 77 -2.90 13.49 5.39
N PRO A 78 -2.18 14.62 5.40
CA PRO A 78 -0.73 14.63 5.64
C PRO A 78 -0.41 13.96 6.97
N GLY A 79 0.59 13.10 6.99
CA GLY A 79 0.91 12.30 8.16
C GLY A 79 1.74 11.06 7.84
N THR A 80 1.93 10.21 8.84
CA THR A 80 2.64 8.94 8.69
C THR A 80 1.64 7.80 8.79
N TYR A 81 1.72 6.90 7.82
CA TYR A 81 0.86 5.73 7.72
C TYR A 81 1.71 4.46 7.77
N ARG A 82 1.19 3.43 8.43
CA ARG A 82 1.74 2.08 8.42
C ARG A 82 0.97 1.27 7.39
N LEU A 83 1.68 0.81 6.37
CA LEU A 83 1.16 -0.07 5.33
C LEU A 83 1.42 -1.51 5.75
N GLY A 84 0.35 -2.22 6.12
CA GLY A 84 0.37 -3.64 6.47
C GLY A 84 -0.03 -4.50 5.28
N LEU A 85 0.82 -5.46 4.91
CA LEU A 85 0.60 -6.35 3.79
C LEU A 85 0.47 -7.79 4.25
N THR A 86 -0.65 -8.43 3.90
CA THR A 86 -0.95 -9.84 4.24
C THR A 86 -1.26 -10.60 2.95
N ALA A 87 -0.51 -11.67 2.68
CA ALA A 87 -0.82 -12.57 1.56
C ALA A 87 -1.88 -13.60 2.01
N ILE A 88 -2.82 -13.91 1.12
CA ILE A 88 -3.92 -14.85 1.31
C ILE A 88 -3.84 -15.87 0.16
N HIS A 89 -3.51 -17.11 0.47
CA HIS A 89 -3.39 -18.19 -0.51
C HIS A 89 -4.76 -18.76 -0.91
N ALA A 90 -4.81 -19.52 -2.00
CA ALA A 90 -6.05 -20.12 -2.52
C ALA A 90 -6.75 -21.05 -1.51
N ASN A 91 -6.00 -21.65 -0.59
CA ASN A 91 -6.53 -22.49 0.50
C ASN A 91 -6.97 -21.67 1.74
N GLY A 92 -6.95 -20.34 1.67
CA GLY A 92 -7.33 -19.45 2.77
C GLY A 92 -6.23 -19.18 3.80
N LEU A 93 -5.05 -19.81 3.69
CA LEU A 93 -3.93 -19.54 4.59
C LEU A 93 -3.44 -18.11 4.44
N ARG A 94 -3.12 -17.48 5.57
CA ARG A 94 -2.63 -16.10 5.64
C ARG A 94 -1.16 -16.08 6.06
N SER A 95 -0.37 -15.23 5.41
CA SER A 95 1.00 -14.96 5.85
C SER A 95 1.00 -14.12 7.13
N MET A 96 2.16 -14.05 7.79
CA MET A 96 2.40 -12.95 8.73
C MET A 96 2.29 -11.61 7.99
N THR A 97 1.81 -10.60 8.69
CA THR A 97 1.69 -9.24 8.13
C THR A 97 3.05 -8.57 8.15
N SER A 98 3.48 -8.08 6.98
CA SER A 98 4.69 -7.26 6.86
C SER A 98 4.30 -5.78 6.87
N TYR A 99 5.14 -4.93 7.45
CA TYR A 99 4.85 -3.50 7.59
C TYR A 99 5.94 -2.63 6.97
N VAL A 100 5.52 -1.52 6.36
CA VAL A 100 6.40 -0.42 5.95
C VAL A 100 5.73 0.91 6.32
N LEU A 101 6.53 1.93 6.59
CA LEU A 101 6.02 3.28 6.83
C LEU A 101 5.96 4.05 5.52
N GLN A 102 4.85 4.74 5.31
CA GLN A 102 4.68 5.68 4.23
C GLN A 102 4.35 7.05 4.80
N ARG A 103 5.15 8.06 4.46
CA ARG A 103 4.84 9.45 4.79
C ARG A 103 4.04 10.08 3.65
N ILE A 104 2.97 10.78 4.01
CA ILE A 104 2.15 11.58 3.11
C ILE A 104 2.37 13.06 3.42
N TYR A 105 2.60 13.83 2.37
CA TYR A 105 2.77 15.28 2.44
C TYR A 105 2.36 15.88 1.10
N TYR A 106 1.72 17.05 1.13
CA TYR A 106 1.33 17.85 -0.02
C TYR A 106 1.17 19.31 0.41
#